data_AF-A0A2J6RXA9-F1
#
_entry.id   AF-A0A2J6RXA9-F1
#
_cell.length_a   1.000
_cell.length_b   1.000
_cell.length_c   1.000
_cell.angle_alpha   90.00
_cell.angle_beta   90.00
_cell.angle_gamma   90.00
#
_symmetry.space_group_name_H-M   'P 1'
#
loop_
_entity.id
_entity.type
_entity.pdbx_description
1 polymer ?
#
loop_
_entity_poly.entity_id
_entity_poly.type
_entity_poly.pdbx_seq_one_letter_code
_entity_poly.pdbx_strand_id
1 'polypeptide(L)'
;MTQRRNSLLVKEHPTTRRPSQLHQATGFTQRNAEPTQQAPDPAEISIHHRVWSISTQRNVLALIRSTARRKQPKKKRDVQLGYRFLRPATISGTDIGPGLETDPFRLIQIPVNKPYTSMVNIVNRRIANSHRKAITNDTIFAVVTLTAFEIWLYRLRPRFKIARERFQPDLAAMLAARHKSGLLNFTGSFALNQEILEVYAILRQLIMETENAIATQNFTEAEFESFALYSQYLSYRLISLAQYKSSTSWTPDRNIEIVRLLGFAGLGHIFMFTSKLPRMGARMRTFLSTQLRVRLETIDIGSYQMAYPQMMLWIILIGGLSSEGTADQDWFTKTLANACCSAGIVGTRDLPVFLSEFLWSDFYMGPAFGDFWAAVARAQTANFQTVDVNKLMKFITRSE
;
A
#
# COMPACT_ATOMS: atom_id res chain seq x y z
N MET A 1 -22.73 15.98 63.82
CA MET A 1 -21.41 15.47 63.40
C MET A 1 -20.89 16.37 62.30
N THR A 2 -19.68 16.87 62.48
CA THR A 2 -19.21 18.15 62.01
C THR A 2 -18.53 18.06 60.64
N GLN A 3 -18.89 19.00 59.77
CA GLN A 3 -18.38 19.26 58.43
C GLN A 3 -16.98 19.89 58.51
N ARG A 4 -15.99 19.40 57.73
CA ARG A 4 -14.72 20.10 57.50
C ARG A 4 -14.39 20.13 56.00
N ARG A 5 -14.56 21.31 55.42
CA ARG A 5 -13.97 21.74 54.13
C ARG A 5 -12.59 22.33 54.43
N ASN A 6 -11.56 21.86 53.72
CA ASN A 6 -10.27 22.55 53.63
C ASN A 6 -10.19 23.23 52.26
N SER A 7 -10.23 24.56 52.26
CA SER A 7 -9.90 25.42 51.11
C SER A 7 -8.50 26.00 51.33
N LEU A 8 -7.54 25.56 50.51
CA LEU A 8 -6.20 26.14 50.45
C LEU A 8 -6.19 27.25 49.39
N LEU A 9 -5.97 28.47 49.88
CA LEU A 9 -5.85 29.71 49.13
C LEU A 9 -4.38 29.86 48.69
N VAL A 10 -4.11 29.78 47.39
CA VAL A 10 -2.80 30.10 46.81
C VAL A 10 -2.79 31.59 46.46
N LYS A 11 -1.85 32.33 47.05
CA LYS A 11 -1.56 33.74 46.73
C LYS A 11 -0.65 33.79 45.50
N GLU A 12 -1.10 34.42 44.43
CA GLU A 12 -0.24 34.81 43.30
C GLU A 12 0.29 36.23 43.50
N HIS A 13 1.60 36.40 43.29
CA HIS A 13 2.29 37.70 43.23
C HIS A 13 2.40 38.17 41.78
N PRO A 14 2.15 39.46 41.47
CA PRO A 14 2.35 39.99 40.12
C PRO A 14 3.76 40.57 39.97
N THR A 15 4.52 40.07 38.99
CA THR A 15 5.82 40.61 38.60
C THR A 15 5.67 41.47 37.35
N THR A 16 5.65 42.79 37.53
CA THR A 16 5.78 43.79 36.46
C THR A 16 7.22 43.86 35.95
N ARG A 17 7.45 43.61 34.66
CA ARG A 17 8.70 43.98 33.95
C ARG A 17 8.39 44.89 32.77
N ARG A 18 9.02 46.08 32.79
CA ARG A 18 9.07 47.06 31.71
C ARG A 18 9.93 46.58 30.53
N PRO A 19 9.70 47.09 29.31
CA PRO A 19 10.56 46.86 28.15
C PRO A 19 11.66 47.93 28.08
N SER A 20 12.89 47.49 27.79
CA SER A 20 13.99 48.36 27.40
C SER A 20 14.17 48.26 25.88
N GLN A 21 13.95 49.38 25.20
CA GLN A 21 14.40 49.60 23.82
C GLN A 21 15.91 49.88 23.83
N LEU A 22 16.65 49.35 22.85
CA LEU A 22 17.92 49.95 22.42
C LEU A 22 18.18 49.68 20.93
N HIS A 23 18.76 50.70 20.31
CA HIS A 23 18.98 50.93 18.88
C HIS A 23 20.10 50.12 18.20
N GLN A 24 19.93 49.98 16.87
CA GLN A 24 20.90 50.13 15.76
C GLN A 24 22.24 49.39 15.77
N ALA A 25 22.58 48.70 14.65
CA ALA A 25 23.51 49.21 13.63
C ALA A 25 24.02 48.12 12.65
N THR A 26 23.79 48.36 11.36
CA THR A 26 24.64 48.17 10.15
C THR A 26 25.68 47.02 10.02
N GLY A 27 25.50 46.23 8.95
CA GLY A 27 26.47 46.06 7.85
C GLY A 27 27.46 44.88 7.91
N PHE A 28 27.52 44.04 6.85
CA PHE A 28 28.75 43.69 6.10
C PHE A 28 28.50 42.72 4.91
N THR A 29 29.01 43.14 3.73
CA THR A 29 29.63 42.43 2.58
C THR A 29 28.95 41.30 1.78
N GLN A 30 28.79 41.61 0.47
CA GLN A 30 28.75 40.69 -0.68
C GLN A 30 30.04 39.88 -0.84
N ARG A 31 29.90 38.60 -1.25
CA ARG A 31 30.96 37.80 -1.89
C ARG A 31 30.41 37.08 -3.13
N ASN A 32 31.06 37.40 -4.25
CA ASN A 32 31.36 36.70 -5.51
C ASN A 32 30.60 35.41 -5.90
N ALA A 33 30.21 35.42 -7.18
CA ALA A 33 29.60 34.34 -7.95
C ALA A 33 30.64 33.33 -8.48
N GLU A 34 30.24 32.05 -8.53
CA GLU A 34 30.90 30.95 -9.24
C GLU A 34 29.96 30.39 -10.34
N PRO A 35 30.50 29.74 -11.39
CA PRO A 35 29.77 29.46 -12.62
C PRO A 35 28.87 28.22 -12.54
N THR A 36 27.64 28.38 -13.03
CA THR A 36 26.60 27.35 -13.09
C THR A 36 26.94 26.28 -14.14
N GLN A 37 27.20 25.04 -13.70
CA GLN A 37 27.14 23.87 -14.58
C GLN A 37 25.67 23.50 -14.81
N GLN A 38 25.27 23.47 -16.07
CA GLN A 38 23.90 23.22 -16.50
C GLN A 38 23.58 21.73 -16.35
N ALA A 39 22.67 21.40 -15.43
CA ALA A 39 22.17 20.04 -15.24
C ALA A 39 21.37 19.58 -16.47
N PRO A 40 21.46 18.30 -16.88
CA PRO A 40 20.73 17.78 -18.03
C PRO A 40 19.22 17.79 -17.78
N ASP A 41 18.45 18.06 -18.84
CA ASP A 41 17.00 18.23 -18.80
C ASP A 41 16.31 16.96 -18.28
N PRO A 42 15.54 17.02 -17.18
CA PRO A 42 14.84 15.87 -16.59
C PRO A 42 13.85 15.19 -17.56
N ALA A 43 13.48 15.84 -18.68
CA ALA A 43 12.69 15.24 -19.74
C ALA A 43 13.42 14.10 -20.49
N GLU A 44 14.73 14.19 -20.66
CA GLU A 44 15.51 13.26 -21.51
C GLU A 44 15.78 11.90 -20.84
N ILE A 45 16.02 11.90 -19.52
CA ILE A 45 16.23 10.68 -18.72
C ILE A 45 14.92 9.86 -18.59
N SER A 46 13.77 10.52 -18.65
CA SER A 46 12.43 9.90 -18.54
C SER A 46 12.01 9.12 -19.79
N ILE A 47 12.49 9.51 -20.97
CA ILE A 47 12.09 8.93 -22.27
C ILE A 47 12.79 7.59 -22.51
N HIS A 48 14.10 7.49 -22.23
CA HIS A 48 14.87 6.27 -22.47
C HIS A 48 14.42 5.09 -21.59
N HIS A 49 14.06 5.33 -20.32
CA HIS A 49 13.55 4.29 -19.43
C HIS A 49 12.10 3.86 -19.72
N ARG A 50 11.25 4.76 -20.26
CA ARG A 50 9.86 4.46 -20.63
C ARG A 50 9.75 3.48 -21.80
N VAL A 51 10.65 3.58 -22.79
CA VAL A 51 10.60 2.75 -24.01
C VAL A 51 10.94 1.29 -23.69
N TRP A 52 11.86 1.04 -22.75
CA TRP A 52 12.34 -0.31 -22.44
C TRP A 52 11.31 -1.15 -21.63
N SER A 53 10.57 -0.51 -20.70
CA SER A 53 9.55 -1.16 -19.88
C SER A 53 8.28 -1.56 -20.67
N ILE A 54 7.82 -0.69 -21.58
CA ILE A 54 6.61 -0.92 -22.39
C ILE A 54 6.83 -2.04 -23.41
N SER A 55 8.02 -2.12 -24.02
CA SER A 55 8.38 -3.19 -24.95
C SER A 55 8.34 -4.57 -24.26
N THR A 56 8.91 -4.67 -23.05
CA THR A 56 8.98 -5.92 -22.29
C THR A 56 7.60 -6.44 -21.87
N GLN A 57 6.70 -5.56 -21.40
CA GLN A 57 5.33 -5.95 -21.03
C GLN A 57 4.47 -6.37 -22.24
N ARG A 58 4.63 -5.69 -23.38
CA ARG A 58 3.93 -6.06 -24.64
C ARG A 58 4.36 -7.43 -25.14
N ASN A 59 5.65 -7.74 -25.06
CA ASN A 59 6.20 -9.01 -25.53
C ASN A 59 5.72 -10.20 -24.68
N VAL A 60 5.63 -10.04 -23.35
CA VAL A 60 5.12 -11.08 -22.45
C VAL A 60 3.62 -11.33 -22.69
N LEU A 61 2.81 -10.27 -22.83
CA LEU A 61 1.38 -10.41 -23.11
C LEU A 61 1.10 -11.02 -24.49
N ALA A 62 1.90 -10.67 -25.50
CA ALA A 62 1.79 -11.27 -26.83
C ALA A 62 2.11 -12.77 -26.81
N LEU A 63 3.13 -13.19 -26.06
CA LEU A 63 3.53 -14.59 -25.92
C LEU A 63 2.48 -15.44 -25.17
N ILE A 64 1.84 -14.87 -24.15
CA ILE A 64 0.75 -15.54 -23.41
C ILE A 64 -0.50 -15.69 -24.30
N ARG A 65 -0.85 -14.66 -25.10
CA ARG A 65 -1.99 -14.72 -26.02
C ARG A 65 -1.79 -15.73 -27.15
N SER A 66 -0.57 -15.83 -27.69
CA SER A 66 -0.26 -16.79 -28.77
C SER A 66 -0.34 -18.24 -28.29
N THR A 67 0.08 -18.51 -27.05
CA THR A 67 -0.01 -19.84 -26.45
C THR A 67 -1.42 -20.22 -26.02
N ALA A 68 -2.24 -19.27 -25.55
CA ALA A 68 -3.65 -19.51 -25.23
C ALA A 68 -4.51 -19.82 -26.47
N ARG A 69 -4.26 -19.15 -27.61
CA ARG A 69 -4.99 -19.40 -28.87
C ARG A 69 -4.67 -20.76 -29.51
N ARG A 70 -3.47 -21.30 -29.29
CA ARG A 70 -3.08 -22.64 -29.79
C ARG A 70 -3.83 -23.81 -29.14
N LYS A 71 -4.54 -23.59 -28.03
CA LYS A 71 -5.26 -24.65 -27.29
C LYS A 71 -6.78 -24.64 -27.50
N GLN A 72 -7.32 -23.78 -28.38
CA GLN A 72 -8.70 -23.92 -28.83
C GLN A 72 -8.83 -25.22 -29.64
N PRO A 73 -9.70 -26.18 -29.25
CA PRO A 73 -9.81 -27.46 -29.94
C PRO A 73 -10.34 -27.23 -31.35
N LYS A 74 -9.53 -27.57 -32.37
CA LYS A 74 -10.02 -27.68 -33.75
C LYS A 74 -11.13 -28.74 -33.77
N LYS A 75 -12.32 -28.33 -34.22
CA LYS A 75 -13.48 -29.19 -34.50
C LYS A 75 -12.99 -30.39 -35.34
N LYS A 76 -13.01 -31.59 -34.76
CA LYS A 76 -12.57 -32.82 -35.44
C LYS A 76 -13.47 -33.06 -36.66
N ARG A 77 -12.85 -33.16 -37.84
CA ARG A 77 -13.41 -33.89 -38.98
C ARG A 77 -12.90 -35.32 -38.88
N ASP A 78 -13.81 -36.27 -38.92
CA ASP A 78 -13.53 -37.70 -38.99
C ASP A 78 -12.95 -38.05 -40.35
N VAL A 79 -11.73 -38.58 -40.41
CA VAL A 79 -11.25 -39.43 -41.51
C VAL A 79 -10.24 -40.46 -40.95
N GLN A 80 -10.35 -41.66 -41.52
CA GLN A 80 -9.87 -42.98 -41.12
C GLN A 80 -8.35 -43.22 -41.06
N LEU A 81 -8.04 -44.33 -40.39
CA LEU A 81 -6.76 -45.02 -40.23
C LEU A 81 -5.93 -45.18 -41.52
N GLY A 82 -4.61 -45.04 -41.36
CA GLY A 82 -3.60 -45.61 -42.25
C GLY A 82 -2.22 -45.54 -41.60
N TYR A 83 -1.72 -46.67 -41.11
CA TYR A 83 -0.35 -46.82 -40.60
C TYR A 83 0.65 -46.89 -41.76
N ARG A 84 1.77 -46.15 -41.67
CA ARG A 84 3.03 -46.52 -42.34
C ARG A 84 4.25 -46.00 -41.60
N PHE A 85 5.22 -46.89 -41.41
CA PHE A 85 6.51 -46.70 -40.76
C PHE A 85 7.57 -46.09 -41.72
N LEU A 86 8.39 -45.20 -41.15
CA LEU A 86 9.80 -44.81 -41.38
C LEU A 86 10.46 -44.91 -42.79
N ARG A 87 11.06 -43.79 -43.23
CA ARG A 87 12.52 -43.68 -43.47
C ARG A 87 12.98 -42.22 -43.56
N PRO A 88 14.23 -41.90 -43.14
CA PRO A 88 14.82 -40.57 -43.28
C PRO A 88 15.52 -40.43 -44.64
N ALA A 89 15.41 -39.25 -45.26
CA ALA A 89 16.22 -38.86 -46.41
C ALA A 89 16.91 -37.53 -46.11
N THR A 90 18.23 -37.59 -45.95
CA THR A 90 19.16 -36.48 -46.11
C THR A 90 19.37 -36.23 -47.60
N ILE A 91 19.09 -35.02 -48.09
CA ILE A 91 19.72 -34.46 -49.30
C ILE A 91 20.02 -32.97 -49.08
N SER A 92 21.25 -32.64 -49.43
CA SER A 92 21.93 -31.38 -49.59
C SER A 92 21.49 -30.58 -50.82
N GLY A 93 21.64 -29.25 -50.77
CA GLY A 93 22.22 -28.49 -51.89
C GLY A 93 21.31 -27.54 -52.68
N THR A 94 21.75 -26.27 -52.68
CA THR A 94 21.78 -25.28 -53.79
C THR A 94 20.50 -24.62 -54.31
N ASP A 95 20.31 -23.36 -53.86
CA ASP A 95 20.45 -22.10 -54.63
C ASP A 95 19.45 -21.63 -55.72
N ILE A 96 19.13 -20.33 -55.56
CA ILE A 96 18.67 -19.27 -56.50
C ILE A 96 17.15 -19.07 -56.74
N GLY A 97 16.67 -17.87 -56.39
CA GLY A 97 15.52 -17.22 -57.06
C GLY A 97 14.65 -16.31 -56.17
N PRO A 98 14.46 -15.00 -56.47
CA PRO A 98 13.98 -14.00 -55.53
C PRO A 98 12.46 -13.84 -55.52
N GLY A 99 11.88 -13.79 -54.33
CA GLY A 99 10.50 -13.39 -54.09
C GLY A 99 10.41 -12.87 -52.66
N LEU A 100 10.55 -11.56 -52.49
CA LEU A 100 10.51 -10.86 -51.21
C LEU A 100 9.05 -10.80 -50.73
N GLU A 101 8.54 -11.94 -50.29
CA GLU A 101 7.32 -12.02 -49.47
C GLU A 101 7.78 -11.93 -48.01
N THR A 102 7.78 -10.71 -47.47
CA THR A 102 8.01 -10.47 -46.05
C THR A 102 6.87 -11.10 -45.25
N ASP A 103 7.11 -12.31 -44.73
CA ASP A 103 6.24 -12.95 -43.74
C ASP A 103 6.04 -12.00 -42.54
N PRO A 104 4.82 -11.45 -42.33
CA PRO A 104 4.55 -10.54 -41.22
C PRO A 104 4.56 -11.24 -39.84
N PHE A 105 4.84 -12.56 -39.80
CA PHE A 105 4.88 -13.37 -38.59
C PHE A 105 6.27 -13.87 -38.19
N ARG A 106 7.35 -13.43 -38.86
CA ARG A 106 8.72 -13.58 -38.32
C ARG A 106 8.92 -12.62 -37.14
N LEU A 107 8.35 -12.98 -36.00
CA LEU A 107 8.77 -12.48 -34.71
C LEU A 107 10.28 -12.72 -34.57
N ILE A 108 11.00 -11.65 -34.25
CA ILE A 108 12.37 -11.66 -33.75
C ILE A 108 12.53 -12.89 -32.84
N GLN A 109 13.40 -13.82 -33.20
CA GLN A 109 13.77 -14.92 -32.32
C GLN A 109 14.50 -14.31 -31.12
N ILE A 110 13.74 -13.89 -30.12
CA ILE A 110 14.29 -13.43 -28.85
C ILE A 110 14.93 -14.67 -28.22
N PRO A 111 16.24 -14.67 -27.95
CA PRO A 111 16.90 -15.81 -27.34
C PRO A 111 16.18 -16.17 -26.03
N VAL A 112 15.74 -17.43 -25.95
CA VAL A 112 14.93 -17.95 -24.85
C VAL A 112 15.77 -17.96 -23.59
N ASN A 113 15.66 -16.89 -22.81
CA ASN A 113 16.36 -16.76 -21.55
C ASN A 113 15.67 -17.71 -20.53
N LYS A 114 16.39 -18.77 -20.11
CA LYS A 114 15.91 -19.87 -19.22
C LYS A 114 14.95 -19.45 -18.08
N PRO A 115 15.15 -18.34 -17.34
CA PRO A 115 14.22 -17.93 -16.29
C PRO A 115 12.81 -17.58 -16.77
N TYR A 116 12.66 -17.04 -17.99
CA TYR A 116 11.36 -16.64 -18.53
C TYR A 116 10.49 -17.85 -18.88
N THR A 117 11.11 -18.92 -19.39
CA THR A 117 10.41 -20.17 -19.72
C THR A 117 9.81 -20.83 -18.48
N SER A 118 10.52 -20.77 -17.35
CA SER A 118 10.01 -21.28 -16.06
C SER A 118 8.79 -20.48 -15.58
N MET A 119 8.86 -19.15 -15.63
CA MET A 119 7.76 -18.27 -15.23
C MET A 119 6.50 -18.49 -16.06
N VAL A 120 6.64 -18.53 -17.39
CA VAL A 120 5.53 -18.79 -18.30
C VAL A 120 4.92 -20.18 -18.05
N ASN A 121 5.74 -21.18 -17.75
CA ASN A 121 5.25 -22.52 -17.42
C ASN A 121 4.47 -22.57 -16.11
N ILE A 122 4.90 -21.83 -15.08
CA ILE A 122 4.19 -21.74 -13.79
C ILE A 122 2.86 -21.00 -13.97
N VAL A 123 2.86 -19.86 -14.67
CA VAL A 123 1.64 -19.10 -14.99
C VAL A 123 0.65 -19.98 -15.77
N ASN A 124 1.11 -20.64 -16.83
CA ASN A 124 0.26 -21.50 -17.66
C ASN A 124 -0.30 -22.68 -16.88
N ARG A 125 0.48 -23.27 -15.96
CA ARG A 125 0.02 -24.35 -15.08
C ARG A 125 -1.07 -23.85 -14.12
N ARG A 126 -0.89 -22.68 -13.53
CA ARG A 126 -1.86 -22.05 -12.60
C ARG A 126 -3.16 -21.67 -13.30
N ILE A 127 -3.06 -21.12 -14.52
CA ILE A 127 -4.24 -20.82 -15.33
C ILE A 127 -4.97 -22.11 -15.71
N ALA A 128 -4.24 -23.15 -16.14
CA ALA A 128 -4.83 -24.44 -16.52
C ALA A 128 -5.51 -25.15 -15.34
N ASN A 129 -4.99 -24.97 -14.12
CA ASN A 129 -5.58 -25.54 -12.90
C ASN A 129 -6.66 -24.64 -12.28
N SER A 130 -6.98 -23.50 -12.89
CA SER A 130 -8.05 -22.63 -12.39
C SER A 130 -9.41 -23.23 -12.74
N HIS A 131 -10.23 -23.51 -11.73
CA HIS A 131 -11.61 -23.98 -11.92
C HIS A 131 -12.58 -22.88 -12.38
N ARG A 132 -12.10 -21.68 -12.71
CA ARG A 132 -12.96 -20.59 -13.19
C ARG A 132 -13.44 -20.87 -14.61
N LYS A 133 -14.76 -20.79 -14.80
CA LYS A 133 -15.44 -21.04 -16.09
C LYS A 133 -14.97 -20.10 -17.22
N ALA A 134 -14.48 -18.91 -16.88
CA ALA A 134 -13.88 -17.96 -17.81
C ALA A 134 -12.58 -17.39 -17.24
N ILE A 135 -11.51 -17.48 -18.03
CA ILE A 135 -10.23 -16.83 -17.73
C ILE A 135 -10.32 -15.40 -18.26
N THR A 136 -10.48 -14.43 -17.36
CA THR A 136 -10.53 -13.00 -17.70
C THR A 136 -9.12 -12.40 -17.79
N ASN A 137 -8.98 -11.23 -18.42
CA ASN A 137 -7.71 -10.48 -18.42
C ASN A 137 -7.22 -10.20 -16.98
N ASP A 138 -8.13 -9.95 -16.05
CA ASP A 138 -7.79 -9.73 -14.64
C ASP A 138 -7.26 -11.00 -13.97
N THR A 139 -7.81 -12.16 -14.34
CA THR A 139 -7.31 -13.46 -13.85
C THR A 139 -5.89 -13.70 -14.35
N ILE A 140 -5.62 -13.43 -15.63
CA ILE A 140 -4.27 -13.54 -16.20
C ILE A 140 -3.32 -12.55 -15.51
N PHE A 141 -3.74 -11.30 -15.35
CA PHE A 141 -2.93 -10.27 -14.70
C PHE A 141 -2.61 -10.64 -13.25
N ALA A 142 -3.60 -11.14 -12.49
CA ALA A 142 -3.40 -11.60 -11.12
C ALA A 142 -2.41 -12.77 -11.08
N VAL A 143 -2.58 -13.79 -11.92
CA VAL A 143 -1.70 -14.97 -11.93
C VAL A 143 -0.28 -14.61 -12.36
N VAL A 144 -0.11 -13.77 -13.37
CA VAL A 144 1.21 -13.29 -13.84
C VAL A 144 1.89 -12.48 -12.75
N THR A 145 1.18 -11.53 -12.15
CA THR A 145 1.72 -10.69 -11.06
C THR A 145 2.14 -11.57 -9.88
N LEU A 146 1.28 -12.47 -9.40
CA LEU A 146 1.59 -13.39 -8.30
C LEU A 146 2.77 -14.33 -8.61
N THR A 147 2.88 -14.82 -9.84
CA THR A 147 3.95 -15.75 -10.23
C THR A 147 5.30 -15.04 -10.40
N ALA A 148 5.31 -13.86 -11.02
CA ALA A 148 6.52 -13.03 -11.10
C ALA A 148 7.03 -12.65 -9.71
N PHE A 149 6.09 -12.36 -8.80
CA PHE A 149 6.33 -12.04 -7.39
C PHE A 149 6.94 -13.24 -6.64
N GLU A 150 6.38 -14.45 -6.77
CA GLU A 150 6.94 -15.66 -6.14
C GLU A 150 8.35 -16.05 -6.63
N ILE A 151 8.62 -15.96 -7.93
CA ILE A 151 9.95 -16.28 -8.47
C ILE A 151 10.99 -15.30 -7.94
N TRP A 152 10.57 -14.06 -7.75
CA TRP A 152 11.41 -13.02 -7.18
C TRP A 152 11.70 -13.26 -5.69
N LEU A 153 10.73 -13.77 -4.90
CA LEU A 153 10.94 -14.18 -3.50
C LEU A 153 12.06 -15.21 -3.34
N TYR A 154 12.08 -16.24 -4.18
CA TYR A 154 13.11 -17.28 -4.12
C TYR A 154 14.51 -16.71 -4.30
N ARG A 155 14.65 -15.62 -5.07
CA ARG A 155 15.93 -14.93 -5.28
C ARG A 155 16.36 -14.04 -4.11
N LEU A 156 15.44 -13.65 -3.23
CA LEU A 156 15.72 -12.65 -2.18
C LEU A 156 15.76 -13.19 -0.77
N ARG A 157 15.38 -14.45 -0.57
CA ARG A 157 15.52 -15.13 0.73
C ARG A 157 16.87 -14.89 1.43
N PRO A 158 18.02 -14.85 0.75
CA PRO A 158 19.30 -14.51 1.39
C PRO A 158 19.41 -13.03 1.80
N ARG A 159 18.87 -12.11 1.00
CA ARG A 159 18.94 -10.66 1.24
C ARG A 159 18.03 -10.21 2.38
N PHE A 160 16.93 -10.92 2.63
CA PHE A 160 16.04 -10.60 3.75
C PHE A 160 16.65 -10.89 5.12
N LYS A 161 17.63 -11.80 5.22
CA LYS A 161 18.35 -12.05 6.48
C LYS A 161 19.11 -10.80 6.94
N ILE A 162 19.69 -10.07 6.01
CA ILE A 162 20.43 -8.81 6.24
C ILE A 162 19.47 -7.69 6.65
N ALA A 163 18.29 -7.59 6.02
CA ALA A 163 17.29 -6.59 6.39
C ALA A 163 16.74 -6.78 7.81
N ARG A 164 16.68 -8.03 8.30
CA ARG A 164 16.24 -8.35 9.67
C ARG A 164 17.23 -7.86 10.74
N GLU A 165 18.53 -7.86 10.44
CA GLU A 165 19.59 -7.48 11.39
C GLU A 165 19.67 -5.96 11.62
N ARG A 166 19.12 -5.14 10.72
CA ARG A 166 19.05 -3.68 10.89
C ARG A 166 17.91 -3.20 11.80
N PHE A 167 17.05 -4.11 12.27
CA PHE A 167 15.96 -3.72 13.14
C PHE A 167 16.47 -3.32 14.53
N GLN A 168 16.23 -2.07 14.92
CA GLN A 168 16.46 -1.65 16.30
C GLN A 168 15.49 -2.39 17.23
N PRO A 169 15.99 -3.24 18.15
CA PRO A 169 15.15 -4.03 19.04
C PRO A 169 14.36 -3.16 20.03
N ASP A 170 14.81 -1.94 20.31
CA ASP A 170 14.25 -1.08 21.36
C ASP A 170 12.87 -0.51 20.98
N LEU A 171 12.67 -0.13 19.71
CA LEU A 171 11.38 0.38 19.23
C LEU A 171 10.34 -0.75 19.20
N ALA A 172 10.75 -1.94 18.77
CA ALA A 172 9.91 -3.13 18.80
C ALA A 172 9.57 -3.53 20.25
N ALA A 173 10.49 -3.36 21.21
CA ALA A 173 10.28 -3.68 22.61
C ALA A 173 9.26 -2.75 23.29
N MET A 174 9.34 -1.43 23.06
CA MET A 174 8.36 -0.48 23.63
C MET A 174 6.94 -0.69 23.07
N LEU A 175 6.82 -0.85 21.76
CA LEU A 175 5.52 -1.00 21.09
C LEU A 175 4.93 -2.38 21.36
N ALA A 176 5.78 -3.41 21.45
CA ALA A 176 5.38 -4.70 21.99
C ALA A 176 4.90 -4.55 23.43
N ALA A 177 5.57 -3.85 24.34
CA ALA A 177 5.11 -3.76 25.72
C ALA A 177 3.69 -3.20 25.85
N ARG A 178 3.34 -2.14 25.09
CA ARG A 178 2.02 -1.51 25.14
C ARG A 178 0.94 -2.27 24.38
N HIS A 179 1.25 -2.81 23.20
CA HIS A 179 0.26 -3.48 22.35
C HIS A 179 0.20 -4.99 22.52
N LYS A 180 1.24 -5.66 23.03
CA LYS A 180 1.31 -7.14 23.14
C LYS A 180 0.30 -7.68 24.12
N SER A 181 0.07 -7.02 25.26
CA SER A 181 -0.95 -7.45 26.22
C SER A 181 -2.36 -7.35 25.64
N GLY A 182 -2.65 -6.28 24.89
CA GLY A 182 -3.86 -6.15 24.10
C GLY A 182 -3.94 -7.25 23.04
N LEU A 183 -3.06 -7.21 22.04
CA LEU A 183 -3.11 -8.08 20.85
C LEU A 183 -3.09 -9.58 21.18
N LEU A 184 -2.34 -10.03 22.19
CA LEU A 184 -2.25 -11.46 22.55
C LEU A 184 -3.58 -12.00 23.07
N ASN A 185 -4.29 -11.23 23.89
CA ASN A 185 -5.60 -11.60 24.42
C ASN A 185 -6.66 -11.69 23.32
N PHE A 186 -6.42 -11.03 22.18
CA PHE A 186 -7.37 -10.95 21.08
C PHE A 186 -7.16 -12.03 20.03
N THR A 187 -5.96 -12.19 19.48
CA THR A 187 -5.79 -13.10 18.33
C THR A 187 -5.95 -14.58 18.70
N GLY A 188 -5.86 -14.92 20.00
CA GLY A 188 -5.82 -16.32 20.47
C GLY A 188 -4.63 -17.12 19.90
N SER A 189 -3.74 -16.45 19.16
CA SER A 189 -2.68 -17.03 18.36
C SER A 189 -1.41 -16.23 18.56
N PHE A 190 -0.48 -16.83 19.30
CA PHE A 190 0.84 -16.26 19.54
C PHE A 190 1.60 -15.98 18.24
N ALA A 191 1.52 -16.90 17.28
CA ALA A 191 2.19 -16.76 15.98
C ALA A 191 1.63 -15.58 15.17
N LEU A 192 0.31 -15.40 15.15
CA LEU A 192 -0.31 -14.28 14.45
C LEU A 192 0.03 -12.94 15.11
N ASN A 193 0.02 -12.90 16.45
CA ASN A 193 0.40 -11.70 17.19
C ASN A 193 1.86 -11.31 16.90
N GLN A 194 2.77 -12.28 16.92
CA GLN A 194 4.17 -12.04 16.57
C GLN A 194 4.32 -11.52 15.14
N GLU A 195 3.58 -12.09 14.18
CA GLU A 195 3.57 -11.61 12.78
C GLU A 195 3.12 -10.15 12.69
N ILE A 196 2.04 -9.77 13.39
CA ILE A 196 1.53 -8.38 13.40
C ILE A 196 2.57 -7.42 13.98
N LEU A 197 3.17 -7.75 15.12
CA LEU A 197 4.18 -6.91 15.76
C LEU A 197 5.39 -6.70 14.86
N GLU A 198 5.84 -7.75 14.19
CA GLU A 198 6.94 -7.63 13.24
C GLU A 198 6.53 -6.77 12.04
N VAL A 199 5.39 -7.05 11.38
CA VAL A 199 4.88 -6.25 10.25
C VAL A 199 4.74 -4.78 10.61
N TYR A 200 4.20 -4.49 11.79
CA TYR A 200 4.08 -3.14 12.31
C TYR A 200 5.44 -2.46 12.45
N ALA A 201 6.43 -3.14 13.05
CA ALA A 201 7.78 -2.60 13.19
C ALA A 201 8.43 -2.31 11.83
N ILE A 202 8.27 -3.23 10.85
CA ILE A 202 8.77 -3.03 9.48
C ILE A 202 8.10 -1.82 8.83
N LEU A 203 6.78 -1.69 8.99
CA LEU A 203 6.01 -0.60 8.39
C LEU A 203 6.37 0.75 9.02
N ARG A 204 6.59 0.80 10.33
CA ARG A 204 7.04 2.02 11.02
C ARG A 204 8.43 2.44 10.53
N GLN A 205 9.36 1.50 10.42
CA GLN A 205 10.70 1.76 9.90
C GLN A 205 10.63 2.29 8.46
N LEU A 206 9.81 1.67 7.61
CA LEU A 206 9.59 2.11 6.23
C LEU A 206 9.09 3.56 6.18
N ILE A 207 8.12 3.92 7.02
CA ILE A 207 7.60 5.30 7.12
C ILE A 207 8.73 6.27 7.49
N MET A 208 9.46 5.98 8.57
CA MET A 208 10.55 6.84 9.04
C MET A 208 11.67 7.01 8.01
N GLU A 209 12.05 5.94 7.32
CA GLU A 209 13.04 6.02 6.25
C GLU A 209 12.54 6.85 5.07
N THR A 210 11.24 6.77 4.74
CA THR A 210 10.61 7.62 3.71
C THR A 210 10.63 9.09 4.12
N GLU A 211 10.38 9.38 5.40
CA GLU A 211 10.41 10.73 5.96
C GLU A 211 11.81 11.34 5.88
N ASN A 212 12.80 10.58 6.35
CA ASN A 212 14.19 10.98 6.27
C ASN A 212 14.66 11.16 4.82
N ALA A 213 14.25 10.26 3.91
CA ALA A 213 14.57 10.34 2.49
C ALA A 213 14.18 11.67 1.85
N ILE A 214 12.95 12.10 2.11
CA ILE A 214 12.37 13.30 1.53
C ILE A 214 12.96 14.54 2.20
N ALA A 215 13.20 14.48 3.51
CA ALA A 215 13.82 15.56 4.26
C ALA A 215 15.25 15.86 3.78
N THR A 216 16.04 14.83 3.46
CA THR A 216 17.43 15.01 3.00
C THR A 216 17.55 15.33 1.51
N GLN A 217 16.49 15.07 0.72
CA GLN A 217 16.46 15.19 -0.75
C GLN A 217 17.57 14.42 -1.49
N ASN A 218 18.32 13.56 -0.80
CA ASN A 218 19.52 12.90 -1.29
C ASN A 218 19.36 11.39 -1.14
N PHE A 219 18.67 10.76 -2.09
CA PHE A 219 18.62 9.31 -2.18
C PHE A 219 19.64 8.81 -3.17
N THR A 220 20.61 8.04 -2.69
CA THR A 220 21.47 7.28 -3.61
C THR A 220 20.64 6.21 -4.32
N GLU A 221 21.04 5.82 -5.53
CA GLU A 221 20.38 4.75 -6.27
C GLU A 221 20.38 3.42 -5.47
N ALA A 222 21.46 3.15 -4.73
CA ALA A 222 21.58 1.97 -3.87
C ALA A 222 20.60 1.98 -2.69
N GLU A 223 20.43 3.12 -2.01
CA GLU A 223 19.42 3.27 -0.96
C GLU A 223 18.01 3.12 -1.52
N PHE A 224 17.78 3.66 -2.72
CA PHE A 224 16.51 3.51 -3.41
C PHE A 224 16.19 2.04 -3.69
N GLU A 225 17.14 1.29 -4.25
CA GLU A 225 16.97 -0.13 -4.52
C GLU A 225 16.72 -0.92 -3.24
N SER A 226 17.48 -0.63 -2.17
CA SER A 226 17.28 -1.24 -0.85
C SER A 226 15.86 -1.00 -0.33
N PHE A 227 15.37 0.24 -0.45
CA PHE A 227 14.03 0.63 -0.03
C PHE A 227 12.93 -0.07 -0.86
N ALA A 228 13.14 -0.21 -2.17
CA ALA A 228 12.23 -0.97 -3.04
C ALA A 228 12.19 -2.46 -2.66
N LEU A 229 13.34 -3.08 -2.36
CA LEU A 229 13.38 -4.47 -1.89
C LEU A 229 12.65 -4.65 -0.57
N TYR A 230 12.80 -3.69 0.33
CA TYR A 230 12.22 -3.71 1.67
C TYR A 230 10.70 -3.53 1.66
N SER A 231 10.20 -2.53 0.92
CA SER A 231 8.76 -2.33 0.71
C SER A 231 8.11 -3.55 0.04
N GLN A 232 8.81 -4.20 -0.89
CA GLN A 232 8.32 -5.42 -1.52
C GLN A 232 8.25 -6.58 -0.54
N TYR A 233 9.27 -6.80 0.31
CA TYR A 233 9.23 -7.78 1.40
C TYR A 233 8.01 -7.61 2.29
N LEU A 234 7.80 -6.39 2.77
CA LEU A 234 6.69 -6.05 3.64
C LEU A 234 5.34 -6.31 2.95
N SER A 235 5.23 -6.02 1.66
CA SER A 235 4.03 -6.31 0.87
C SER A 235 3.62 -7.78 0.93
N TYR A 236 4.58 -8.73 0.90
CA TYR A 236 4.24 -10.16 1.02
C TYR A 236 3.64 -10.50 2.37
N ARG A 237 4.23 -9.98 3.45
CA ARG A 237 3.74 -10.23 4.80
C ARG A 237 2.34 -9.62 4.99
N LEU A 238 2.13 -8.41 4.48
CA LEU A 238 0.83 -7.77 4.50
C LEU A 238 -0.22 -8.50 3.65
N ILE A 239 0.15 -9.07 2.50
CA ILE A 239 -0.74 -9.94 1.71
C ILE A 239 -1.11 -11.18 2.52
N SER A 240 -0.16 -11.79 3.23
CA SER A 240 -0.41 -12.92 4.12
C SER A 240 -1.43 -12.56 5.21
N LEU A 241 -1.27 -11.39 5.86
CA LEU A 241 -2.25 -10.88 6.84
C LEU A 241 -3.62 -10.61 6.21
N ALA A 242 -3.66 -9.93 5.06
CA ALA A 242 -4.89 -9.60 4.34
C ALA A 242 -5.68 -10.85 3.90
N GLN A 243 -4.99 -11.96 3.64
CA GLN A 243 -5.57 -13.24 3.21
C GLN A 243 -5.71 -14.25 4.34
N TYR A 244 -5.29 -13.93 5.56
CA TYR A 244 -5.26 -14.87 6.68
C TYR A 244 -6.63 -15.47 6.92
N LYS A 245 -6.76 -16.80 6.97
CA LYS A 245 -8.02 -17.51 7.23
C LYS A 245 -7.94 -18.22 8.58
N SER A 246 -8.97 -18.06 9.40
CA SER A 246 -9.12 -18.87 10.61
C SER A 246 -9.31 -20.32 10.21
N SER A 247 -8.57 -21.22 10.87
CA SER A 247 -8.76 -22.65 10.67
C SER A 247 -9.94 -23.22 11.46
N THR A 248 -10.53 -22.46 12.40
CA THR A 248 -11.15 -23.11 13.57
C THR A 248 -12.58 -22.70 13.97
N SER A 249 -13.33 -21.87 13.23
CA SER A 249 -14.70 -21.59 13.68
C SER A 249 -15.69 -21.16 12.60
N TRP A 250 -16.94 -21.59 12.82
CA TRP A 250 -18.15 -21.17 12.13
C TRP A 250 -18.55 -19.72 12.46
N THR A 251 -17.97 -19.14 13.52
CA THR A 251 -18.16 -17.73 13.88
C THR A 251 -17.00 -16.90 13.34
N PRO A 252 -17.28 -15.77 12.64
CA PRO A 252 -16.23 -14.85 12.22
C PRO A 252 -15.54 -14.27 13.46
N ASP A 253 -14.29 -14.67 13.66
CA ASP A 253 -13.45 -14.12 14.71
C ASP A 253 -13.18 -12.64 14.39
N ARG A 254 -13.73 -11.75 15.22
CA ARG A 254 -13.56 -10.30 15.09
C ARG A 254 -12.07 -9.92 15.02
N ASN A 255 -11.23 -10.66 15.74
CA ASN A 255 -9.81 -10.35 15.81
C ASN A 255 -9.06 -10.70 14.53
N ILE A 256 -9.64 -11.54 13.66
CA ILE A 256 -9.06 -11.85 12.35
C ILE A 256 -9.35 -10.74 11.34
N GLU A 257 -10.52 -10.10 11.41
CA GLU A 257 -10.85 -9.02 10.48
C GLU A 257 -9.99 -7.79 10.69
N ILE A 258 -9.67 -7.41 11.93
CA ILE A 258 -8.74 -6.28 12.18
C ILE A 258 -7.37 -6.54 11.56
N VAL A 259 -6.89 -7.77 11.62
CA VAL A 259 -5.61 -8.17 11.02
C VAL A 259 -5.64 -8.09 9.51
N ARG A 260 -6.74 -8.53 8.89
CA ARG A 260 -6.93 -8.42 7.45
C ARG A 260 -6.98 -6.95 7.01
N LEU A 261 -7.74 -6.13 7.74
CA LEU A 261 -7.84 -4.69 7.50
C LEU A 261 -6.49 -4.00 7.61
N LEU A 262 -5.69 -4.32 8.63
CA LEU A 262 -4.31 -3.84 8.77
C LEU A 262 -3.46 -4.24 7.56
N GLY A 263 -3.57 -5.49 7.10
CA GLY A 263 -2.90 -5.97 5.89
C GLY A 263 -3.23 -5.13 4.65
N PHE A 264 -4.53 -4.89 4.39
CA PHE A 264 -4.95 -4.06 3.26
C PHE A 264 -4.52 -2.60 3.38
N ALA A 265 -4.62 -2.01 4.57
CA ALA A 265 -4.19 -0.63 4.81
C ALA A 265 -2.67 -0.49 4.64
N GLY A 266 -1.86 -1.40 5.20
CA GLY A 266 -0.41 -1.42 4.97
C GLY A 266 -0.03 -1.53 3.50
N LEU A 267 -0.76 -2.34 2.72
CA LEU A 267 -0.56 -2.39 1.27
C LEU A 267 -0.90 -1.06 0.62
N GLY A 268 -2.03 -0.44 0.98
CA GLY A 268 -2.44 0.88 0.48
C GLY A 268 -1.35 1.92 0.72
N HIS A 269 -0.79 1.93 1.92
CA HIS A 269 0.33 2.79 2.29
C HIS A 269 1.55 2.59 1.38
N ILE A 270 2.01 1.34 1.19
CA ILE A 270 3.14 1.03 0.30
C ILE A 270 2.88 1.51 -1.13
N PHE A 271 1.69 1.24 -1.67
CA PHE A 271 1.38 1.63 -3.06
C PHE A 271 1.23 3.15 -3.23
N MET A 272 0.87 3.88 -2.18
CA MET A 272 0.80 5.34 -2.21
C MET A 272 2.17 6.00 -2.08
N PHE A 273 2.98 5.57 -1.12
CA PHE A 273 4.14 6.33 -0.69
C PHE A 273 5.49 5.76 -1.13
N THR A 274 5.57 4.48 -1.48
CA THR A 274 6.85 3.84 -1.79
C THR A 274 6.97 3.35 -3.23
N SER A 275 5.84 3.23 -3.95
CA SER A 275 5.82 2.70 -5.31
C SER A 275 6.13 3.75 -6.38
N LYS A 276 7.25 3.56 -7.10
CA LYS A 276 7.67 4.37 -8.28
C LYS A 276 6.79 4.23 -9.53
N LEU A 277 5.70 3.45 -9.49
CA LEU A 277 4.91 3.11 -10.67
C LEU A 277 3.56 3.83 -10.67
N PRO A 278 3.48 5.10 -11.12
CA PRO A 278 2.26 5.91 -11.04
C PRO A 278 1.02 5.21 -11.62
N ARG A 279 1.18 4.51 -12.75
CA ARG A 279 0.08 3.79 -13.42
C ARG A 279 -0.40 2.55 -12.67
N MET A 280 0.52 1.79 -12.08
CA MET A 280 0.16 0.60 -11.31
C MET A 280 -0.39 0.98 -9.95
N GLY A 281 0.17 2.05 -9.35
CA GLY A 281 -0.29 2.66 -8.12
C GLY A 281 -1.77 3.02 -8.19
N ALA A 282 -2.20 3.80 -9.20
CA ALA A 282 -3.60 4.24 -9.29
C ALA A 282 -4.62 3.08 -9.25
N ARG A 283 -4.44 2.04 -10.09
CA ARG A 283 -5.35 0.87 -10.09
C ARG A 283 -5.31 0.09 -8.78
N MET A 284 -4.12 -0.08 -8.22
CA MET A 284 -3.96 -0.82 -6.98
C MET A 284 -4.56 -0.06 -5.80
N ARG A 285 -4.43 1.27 -5.75
CA ARG A 285 -5.08 2.15 -4.77
C ARG A 285 -6.60 2.03 -4.82
N THR A 286 -7.20 2.09 -6.00
CA THR A 286 -8.64 1.87 -6.18
C THR A 286 -9.04 0.48 -5.71
N PHE A 287 -8.33 -0.56 -6.13
CA PHE A 287 -8.62 -1.92 -5.69
C PHE A 287 -8.56 -2.07 -4.15
N LEU A 288 -7.49 -1.59 -3.53
CA LEU A 288 -7.27 -1.73 -2.08
C LEU A 288 -8.28 -0.90 -1.27
N SER A 289 -8.61 0.32 -1.70
CA SER A 289 -9.64 1.14 -1.03
C SER A 289 -11.02 0.49 -1.13
N THR A 290 -11.42 -0.02 -2.31
CA THR A 290 -12.67 -0.77 -2.45
C THR A 290 -12.69 -2.03 -1.58
N GLN A 291 -11.59 -2.80 -1.52
CA GLN A 291 -11.51 -3.98 -0.65
C GLN A 291 -11.59 -3.62 0.84
N LEU A 292 -10.94 -2.52 1.25
CA LEU A 292 -11.04 -2.00 2.62
C LEU A 292 -12.47 -1.60 2.96
N ARG A 293 -13.13 -0.83 2.09
CA ARG A 293 -14.51 -0.41 2.28
C ARG A 293 -15.45 -1.60 2.44
N VAL A 294 -15.42 -2.54 1.50
CA VAL A 294 -16.28 -3.74 1.53
C VAL A 294 -16.12 -4.50 2.85
N ARG A 295 -14.90 -4.59 3.38
CA ARG A 295 -14.66 -5.23 4.68
C ARG A 295 -15.13 -4.39 5.86
N LEU A 296 -14.85 -3.08 5.85
CA LEU A 296 -15.29 -2.17 6.91
C LEU A 296 -16.82 -2.11 7.01
N GLU A 297 -17.55 -2.20 5.90
CA GLU A 297 -19.01 -2.27 5.87
C GLU A 297 -19.57 -3.57 6.47
N THR A 298 -18.75 -4.63 6.58
CA THR A 298 -19.17 -5.92 7.18
C THR A 298 -18.92 -6.02 8.67
N ILE A 299 -18.22 -5.05 9.27
CA ILE A 299 -17.89 -5.06 10.70
C ILE A 299 -18.59 -3.91 11.43
N ASP A 300 -18.78 -4.07 12.74
CA ASP A 300 -19.19 -2.97 13.61
C ASP A 300 -17.99 -2.06 13.90
N ILE A 301 -17.79 -1.04 13.07
CA ILE A 301 -16.68 -0.08 13.19
C ILE A 301 -16.58 0.51 14.60
N GLY A 302 -17.71 0.78 15.28
CA GLY A 302 -17.73 1.36 16.61
C GLY A 302 -17.11 0.43 17.66
N SER A 303 -17.49 -0.85 17.65
CA SER A 303 -16.86 -1.88 18.49
C SER A 303 -15.36 -1.98 18.28
N TYR A 304 -14.90 -1.94 17.02
CA TYR A 304 -13.46 -2.01 16.71
C TYR A 304 -12.72 -0.73 17.09
N GLN A 305 -13.35 0.44 16.97
CA GLN A 305 -12.76 1.70 17.41
C GLN A 305 -12.59 1.75 18.93
N MET A 306 -13.53 1.19 19.70
CA MET A 306 -13.36 1.07 21.15
C MET A 306 -12.22 0.11 21.51
N ALA A 307 -12.06 -0.98 20.76
CA ALA A 307 -11.01 -1.97 21.02
C ALA A 307 -9.62 -1.53 20.51
N TYR A 308 -9.55 -0.86 19.36
CA TYR A 308 -8.33 -0.51 18.64
C TYR A 308 -8.37 0.92 18.07
N PRO A 309 -8.48 1.94 18.92
CA PRO A 309 -8.77 3.30 18.46
C PRO A 309 -7.76 3.83 17.45
N GLN A 310 -6.46 3.75 17.73
CA GLN A 310 -5.42 4.27 16.82
C GLN A 310 -5.31 3.43 15.54
N MET A 311 -5.36 2.11 15.65
CA MET A 311 -5.24 1.21 14.50
C MET A 311 -6.42 1.35 13.54
N MET A 312 -7.64 1.39 14.06
CA MET A 312 -8.84 1.60 13.24
C MET A 312 -8.85 2.97 12.58
N LEU A 313 -8.49 4.02 13.33
CA LEU A 313 -8.42 5.36 12.76
C LEU A 313 -7.37 5.43 11.63
N TRP A 314 -6.20 4.82 11.83
CA TRP A 314 -5.17 4.72 10.80
C TRP A 314 -5.64 3.89 9.58
N ILE A 315 -6.31 2.76 9.78
CA ILE A 315 -6.87 1.94 8.68
C ILE A 315 -7.87 2.75 7.84
N ILE A 316 -8.80 3.46 8.50
CA ILE A 316 -9.80 4.29 7.82
C ILE A 316 -9.11 5.45 7.09
N LEU A 317 -8.12 6.08 7.72
CA LEU A 317 -7.32 7.14 7.12
C LEU A 317 -6.63 6.67 5.83
N ILE A 318 -5.90 5.56 5.89
CA ILE A 318 -5.18 5.04 4.72
C ILE A 318 -6.15 4.60 3.60
N GLY A 319 -7.31 4.05 3.97
CA GLY A 319 -8.39 3.77 3.01
C GLY A 319 -8.89 5.04 2.31
N GLY A 320 -9.10 6.12 3.09
CA GLY A 320 -9.51 7.43 2.58
C GLY A 320 -8.49 8.04 1.62
N LEU A 321 -7.22 8.11 2.02
CA LEU A 321 -6.15 8.61 1.15
C LEU A 321 -6.00 7.76 -0.13
N SER A 322 -6.18 6.44 -0.03
CA SER A 322 -6.12 5.53 -1.19
C SER A 322 -7.32 5.67 -2.12
N SER A 323 -8.44 6.21 -1.63
CA SER A 323 -9.68 6.38 -2.37
C SER A 323 -9.79 7.73 -3.09
N GLU A 324 -8.79 8.60 -2.97
CA GLU A 324 -8.85 9.93 -3.60
C GLU A 324 -9.03 9.83 -5.13
N GLY A 325 -10.04 10.55 -5.64
CA GLY A 325 -10.47 10.52 -7.04
C GLY A 325 -11.27 9.28 -7.44
N THR A 326 -11.68 8.42 -6.49
CA THR A 326 -12.53 7.25 -6.75
C THR A 326 -13.94 7.43 -6.19
N ALA A 327 -14.86 6.52 -6.55
CA ALA A 327 -16.22 6.51 -6.03
C ALA A 327 -16.31 6.20 -4.52
N ASP A 328 -15.24 5.68 -3.90
CA ASP A 328 -15.21 5.33 -2.48
C ASP A 328 -14.83 6.52 -1.58
N GLN A 329 -14.34 7.62 -2.15
CA GLN A 329 -13.84 8.78 -1.40
C GLN A 329 -14.87 9.34 -0.42
N ASP A 330 -16.10 9.59 -0.87
CA ASP A 330 -17.15 10.17 -0.02
C ASP A 330 -17.48 9.28 1.19
N TRP A 331 -17.50 7.96 0.99
CA TRP A 331 -17.74 7.00 2.06
C TRP A 331 -16.62 7.03 3.10
N PHE A 332 -15.35 7.03 2.67
CA PHE A 332 -14.22 7.11 3.60
C PHE A 332 -14.15 8.47 4.30
N THR A 333 -14.45 9.56 3.60
CA THR A 333 -14.50 10.91 4.18
C THR A 333 -15.51 10.96 5.34
N LYS A 334 -16.74 10.49 5.13
CA LYS A 334 -17.78 10.45 6.17
C LYS A 334 -17.38 9.51 7.31
N THR A 335 -16.86 8.34 6.98
CA THR A 335 -16.43 7.34 7.96
C THR A 335 -15.28 7.85 8.83
N LEU A 336 -14.29 8.53 8.24
CA LEU A 336 -13.18 9.14 8.96
C LEU A 336 -13.65 10.32 9.83
N ALA A 337 -14.52 11.18 9.31
CA ALA A 337 -15.09 12.28 10.09
C ALA A 337 -15.84 11.77 11.33
N ASN A 338 -16.67 10.73 11.16
CA ASN A 338 -17.35 10.07 12.28
C ASN A 338 -16.36 9.44 13.27
N ALA A 339 -15.34 8.74 12.77
CA ALA A 339 -14.29 8.13 13.59
C ALA A 339 -13.56 9.17 14.45
N CYS A 340 -13.16 10.29 13.85
CA CYS A 340 -12.52 11.40 14.55
C CYS A 340 -13.45 12.01 15.61
N CYS A 341 -14.73 12.27 15.28
CA CYS A 341 -15.70 12.80 16.23
C CYS A 341 -15.91 11.85 17.44
N SER A 342 -16.01 10.54 17.20
CA SER A 342 -16.12 9.53 18.25
C SER A 342 -14.87 9.47 19.14
N ALA A 343 -13.70 9.75 18.59
CA ALA A 343 -12.43 9.84 19.32
C ALA A 343 -12.19 11.21 19.97
N GLY A 344 -13.10 12.17 19.83
CA GLY A 344 -12.94 13.54 20.35
C GLY A 344 -11.92 14.40 19.58
N ILE A 345 -11.56 14.01 18.35
CA ILE A 345 -10.59 14.69 17.50
C ILE A 345 -11.33 15.71 16.62
N VAL A 346 -10.97 16.98 16.75
CA VAL A 346 -11.61 18.07 15.98
C VAL A 346 -10.61 18.63 14.97
N GLY A 347 -10.90 18.45 13.67
CA GLY A 347 -10.00 18.84 12.60
C GLY A 347 -8.75 17.96 12.50
N THR A 348 -7.73 18.46 11.82
CA THR A 348 -6.52 17.70 11.48
C THR A 348 -5.37 17.85 12.46
N ARG A 349 -5.41 18.84 13.35
CA ARG A 349 -4.30 19.17 14.27
C ARG A 349 -4.10 18.13 15.37
N ASP A 350 -5.17 17.48 15.81
CA ASP A 350 -5.13 16.50 16.90
C ASP A 350 -4.77 15.09 16.40
N LEU A 351 -4.89 14.84 15.09
CA LEU A 351 -4.57 13.54 14.48
C LEU A 351 -3.12 13.10 14.68
N PRO A 352 -2.09 13.95 14.43
CA PRO A 352 -0.70 13.60 14.71
C PRO A 352 -0.46 13.17 16.15
N VAL A 353 -1.09 13.84 17.11
CA VAL A 353 -0.95 13.53 18.54
C VAL A 353 -1.59 12.18 18.84
N PHE A 354 -2.83 11.97 18.36
CA PHE A 354 -3.57 10.73 18.57
C PHE A 354 -2.89 9.50 17.93
N LEU A 355 -2.30 9.68 16.74
CA LEU A 355 -1.62 8.62 15.99
C LEU A 355 -0.10 8.61 16.19
N SER A 356 0.45 9.44 17.08
CA SER A 356 1.89 9.60 17.29
C SER A 356 2.60 8.27 17.56
N GLU A 357 1.92 7.39 18.29
CA GLU A 357 2.39 6.05 18.64
C GLU A 357 2.02 4.96 17.63
N PHE A 358 1.20 5.27 16.62
CA PHE A 358 0.69 4.29 15.66
C PHE A 358 0.78 4.79 14.22
N LEU A 359 1.91 4.46 13.56
CA LEU A 359 2.14 4.65 12.12
C LEU A 359 1.79 6.04 11.56
N TRP A 360 1.80 7.09 12.38
CA TRP A 360 1.64 8.46 11.89
C TRP A 360 2.80 8.87 10.98
N SER A 361 2.49 9.64 9.94
CA SER A 361 3.44 10.33 9.09
C SER A 361 2.91 11.69 8.68
N ASP A 362 3.77 12.71 8.65
CA ASP A 362 3.38 14.05 8.23
C ASP A 362 3.01 14.11 6.73
N PHE A 363 3.46 13.11 5.94
CA PHE A 363 3.06 12.98 4.55
C PHE A 363 1.56 12.83 4.34
N TYR A 364 0.85 12.31 5.33
CA TYR A 364 -0.60 12.17 5.25
C TYR A 364 -1.29 13.53 5.16
N MET A 365 -0.64 14.59 5.68
CA MET A 365 -1.10 15.98 5.61
C MET A 365 -0.52 16.77 4.44
N GLY A 366 0.19 16.10 3.52
CA GLY A 366 0.77 16.73 2.36
C GLY A 366 -0.28 17.40 1.46
N PRO A 367 0.13 18.40 0.65
CA PRO A 367 -0.79 19.17 -0.21
C PRO A 367 -1.52 18.29 -1.23
N ALA A 368 -0.95 17.12 -1.57
CA ALA A 368 -1.57 16.15 -2.46
C ALA A 368 -2.95 15.67 -1.98
N PHE A 369 -3.21 15.69 -0.66
CA PHE A 369 -4.46 15.24 -0.06
C PHE A 369 -5.32 16.40 0.48
N GLY A 370 -5.04 17.64 0.05
CA GLY A 370 -5.73 18.84 0.55
C GLY A 370 -7.25 18.77 0.34
N ASP A 371 -7.69 18.29 -0.82
CA ASP A 371 -9.12 18.14 -1.15
C ASP A 371 -9.80 17.08 -0.28
N PHE A 372 -9.10 15.96 -0.03
CA PHE A 372 -9.57 14.92 0.89
C PHE A 372 -9.77 15.49 2.31
N TRP A 373 -8.79 16.21 2.85
CA TRP A 373 -8.89 16.80 4.19
C TRP A 373 -9.94 17.90 4.30
N ALA A 374 -10.09 18.72 3.25
CA ALA A 374 -11.15 19.71 3.18
C ALA A 374 -12.54 19.05 3.21
N ALA A 375 -12.69 17.90 2.55
CA ALA A 375 -13.92 17.12 2.59
C ALA A 375 -14.19 16.53 3.99
N VAL A 376 -13.17 16.02 4.67
CA VAL A 376 -13.29 15.51 6.05
C VAL A 376 -13.72 16.62 7.00
N ALA A 377 -13.11 17.81 6.91
CA ALA A 377 -13.48 18.95 7.73
C ALA A 377 -14.96 19.35 7.54
N ARG A 378 -15.44 19.41 6.29
CA ARG A 378 -16.86 19.68 5.99
C ARG A 378 -17.78 18.62 6.59
N ALA A 379 -17.42 17.34 6.48
CA ALA A 379 -18.20 16.24 7.05
C ALA A 379 -18.27 16.32 8.58
N GLN A 380 -17.17 16.68 9.26
CA GLN A 380 -17.17 16.90 10.70
C GLN A 380 -18.11 18.03 11.11
N THR A 381 -18.08 19.17 10.42
CA THR A 381 -18.99 20.30 10.71
C THR A 381 -20.46 19.90 10.57
N ALA A 382 -20.81 19.13 9.54
CA ALA A 382 -22.18 18.63 9.36
C ALA A 382 -22.63 17.72 10.52
N ASN A 383 -21.73 16.88 11.04
CA ASN A 383 -22.04 16.01 12.17
C ASN A 383 -22.34 16.81 13.45
N PHE A 384 -21.58 17.87 13.74
CA PHE A 384 -21.81 18.70 14.93
C PHE A 384 -23.18 19.38 14.91
N GLN A 385 -23.63 19.86 13.75
CA GLN A 385 -24.96 20.48 13.60
C GLN A 385 -26.09 19.49 13.90
N THR A 386 -25.97 18.23 13.45
CA THR A 386 -27.02 17.23 13.68
C THR A 386 -27.13 16.77 15.14
N VAL A 387 -26.01 16.70 15.87
CA VAL A 387 -26.03 16.28 17.29
C VAL A 387 -26.63 17.36 18.18
N ASP A 388 -26.33 18.64 17.91
CA ASP A 388 -26.78 19.76 18.72
C ASP A 388 -28.31 19.93 18.63
N VAL A 389 -28.87 19.88 17.41
CA VAL A 389 -30.32 19.97 17.20
C VAL A 389 -31.06 18.82 17.90
N ASN A 390 -30.55 17.59 17.83
CA ASN A 390 -31.20 16.45 18.46
C ASN A 390 -31.14 16.50 20.00
N LYS A 391 -30.02 16.99 20.57
CA LYS A 391 -29.91 17.19 22.02
C LYS A 391 -30.83 18.31 22.48
N LEU A 392 -30.88 19.42 21.75
CA LEU A 392 -31.77 20.54 22.04
C LEU A 392 -33.25 20.12 21.98
N MET A 393 -33.65 19.39 20.94
CA MET A 393 -35.01 18.87 20.81
C MET A 393 -35.38 17.90 21.93
N LYS A 394 -34.48 16.99 22.31
CA LYS A 394 -34.71 16.08 23.46
C LYS A 394 -34.82 16.83 24.78
N PHE A 395 -34.07 17.91 24.96
CA PHE A 395 -34.16 18.75 26.15
C PHE A 395 -35.51 19.45 26.23
N ILE A 396 -35.98 20.04 25.12
CA ILE A 396 -37.28 20.72 25.02
C ILE A 396 -38.44 19.74 25.31
N THR A 397 -38.43 18.54 24.73
CA THR A 397 -39.51 17.54 24.95
C THR A 397 -39.54 16.90 26.34
N ARG A 398 -38.51 17.11 27.18
CA ARG A 398 -38.49 16.62 28.57
C ARG A 398 -38.89 17.68 29.59
N SER A 399 -39.04 18.93 29.15
CA SER A 399 -39.48 20.05 29.98
C SER A 399 -41.00 20.31 29.90
N GLU A 400 -41.72 19.53 29.11
CA GLU A 400 -43.18 19.40 29.10
C GLU A 400 -43.58 18.12 29.84
#